data_AF-A0A918J7J9-F1
#
_entry.id   AF-A0A918J7J9-F1
#
_cell.length_a   1.000
_cell.length_b   1.000
_cell.length_c   1.000
_cell.angle_alpha   90.00
_cell.angle_beta   90.00
_cell.angle_gamma   90.00
#
_symmetry.space_group_name_H-M   'P 1'
#
loop_
_entity.id
_entity.type
_entity.pdbx_description
1 polymer ?
#
loop_
_entity_poly.entity_id
_entity_poly.type
_entity_poly.pdbx_seq_one_letter_code
_entity_poly.pdbx_strand_id
1 'polypeptide(L)'
;MFATLVHYLNGAPAQPDAVAADISAKTPDGEATTMRRGVLQEHVCTKLLDVAGFTNVTTDVLPATLGGPRTADTLLVSAYHPS
;
A
#
# COMPACT_ATOMS: atom_id res chain seq x y z
N MET A 1 9.07 4.08 -7.74
CA MET A 1 8.01 4.63 -6.86
C MET A 1 6.78 3.73 -6.96
N PHE A 2 6.16 3.40 -5.83
CA PHE A 2 4.87 2.71 -5.79
C PHE A 2 4.00 3.26 -4.65
N ALA A 3 2.69 3.00 -4.70
CA ALA A 3 1.76 3.38 -3.66
C ALA A 3 0.98 2.16 -3.17
N THR A 4 0.78 2.05 -1.86
CA THR A 4 -0.05 1.03 -1.23
C THR A 4 -0.93 1.63 -0.13
N LEU A 5 -1.90 0.89 0.39
CA LEU A 5 -2.73 1.33 1.50
C LEU A 5 -1.97 1.15 2.83
N VAL A 6 -2.13 2.11 3.75
CA VAL A 6 -1.60 2.03 5.13
C VAL A 6 -2.40 1.04 5.97
N HIS A 7 -3.67 0.86 5.65
CA HIS A 7 -4.58 -0.08 6.30
C HIS A 7 -5.65 -0.53 5.31
N TYR A 8 -6.37 -1.59 5.62
CA TYR A 8 -7.45 -2.07 4.78
C TYR A 8 -8.61 -1.07 4.74
N LEU A 9 -9.44 -1.14 3.68
CA LEU A 9 -10.62 -0.27 3.50
C LEU A 9 -11.69 -0.43 4.60
N ASN A 10 -11.61 -1.51 5.39
CA ASN A 10 -12.47 -1.76 6.55
C ASN A 10 -11.83 -1.29 7.88
N GLY A 11 -10.67 -0.63 7.82
CA GLY A 11 -9.92 -0.16 8.99
C GLY A 11 -9.03 -1.22 9.65
N ALA A 12 -8.99 -2.46 9.16
CA ALA A 12 -8.06 -3.45 9.67
C ALA A 12 -6.59 -3.03 9.40
N PRO A 13 -5.66 -3.31 10.32
CA PRO A 13 -4.26 -2.91 10.17
C PRO A 13 -3.59 -3.62 8.99
N ALA A 14 -2.56 -3.00 8.41
CA ALA A 14 -1.70 -3.64 7.41
C ALA A 14 -1.05 -4.93 7.93
N GLN A 15 -0.74 -5.84 7.01
CA GLN A 15 -0.06 -7.09 7.34
C GLN A 15 1.38 -6.79 7.81
N PRO A 16 1.85 -7.49 8.86
CA PRO A 16 3.23 -7.39 9.33
C PRO A 16 4.22 -8.13 8.41
N ASP A 17 3.71 -8.95 7.48
CA ASP A 17 4.48 -9.72 6.52
C ASP A 17 4.07 -9.39 5.08
N ALA A 18 4.97 -9.68 4.14
CA ALA A 18 4.82 -9.42 2.71
C ALA A 18 3.81 -10.37 2.01
N VAL A 19 2.57 -10.40 2.50
CA VAL A 19 1.53 -11.31 2.02
C VAL A 19 0.51 -10.56 1.17
N ALA A 20 0.22 -11.08 -0.02
CA ALA A 20 -0.85 -10.56 -0.85
C ALA A 20 -2.20 -10.84 -0.21
N ALA A 21 -3.01 -9.79 -0.03
CA ALA A 21 -4.36 -9.91 0.48
C ALA A 21 -5.38 -9.61 -0.61
N ASP A 22 -6.54 -10.26 -0.52
CA ASP A 22 -7.68 -9.98 -1.38
C ASP A 22 -8.39 -8.72 -0.88
N ILE A 23 -8.40 -7.67 -1.70
CA ILE A 23 -9.02 -6.38 -1.39
C ILE A 23 -10.21 -6.16 -2.31
N SER A 24 -11.35 -5.80 -1.73
CA SER A 24 -12.52 -5.37 -2.50
C SER A 24 -12.23 -4.07 -3.26
N ALA A 25 -12.46 -4.10 -4.57
CA ALA A 25 -12.30 -2.99 -5.48
C ALA A 25 -13.57 -2.81 -6.33
N LYS A 26 -13.57 -1.77 -7.17
CA LYS A 26 -14.56 -1.60 -8.23
C LYS A 26 -13.86 -1.52 -9.58
N THR A 27 -14.48 -2.09 -10.61
CA THR A 27 -14.06 -1.86 -12.01
C THR A 27 -14.33 -0.40 -12.41
N PRO A 28 -13.77 0.08 -13.53
CA PRO A 28 -14.12 1.39 -14.07
C PRO A 28 -15.63 1.57 -14.28
N ASP A 29 -16.34 0.49 -14.61
CA ASP A 29 -17.80 0.47 -14.79
C ASP A 29 -18.59 0.42 -13.46
N GLY A 30 -17.89 0.39 -12.32
CA GLY A 30 -18.48 0.40 -10.98
C GLY A 30 -18.81 -0.98 -10.40
N GLU A 31 -18.59 -2.05 -11.15
CA GLU A 31 -18.85 -3.42 -10.74
C GLU A 31 -17.90 -3.86 -9.61
N ALA A 32 -18.43 -4.59 -8.63
CA ALA A 32 -17.62 -5.09 -7.53
C ALA A 32 -16.64 -6.16 -8.02
N THR A 33 -15.37 -6.01 -7.66
CA THR A 33 -14.31 -6.97 -7.98
C THR A 33 -13.37 -7.17 -6.80
N THR A 34 -12.51 -8.18 -6.89
CA THR A 34 -11.47 -8.44 -5.90
C THR A 34 -10.10 -8.34 -6.56
N MET A 35 -9.18 -7.61 -5.94
CA MET A 35 -7.80 -7.50 -6.40
C MET A 35 -6.85 -8.02 -5.34
N ARG A 36 -5.80 -8.73 -5.78
CA ARG A 36 -4.67 -9.06 -4.91
C ARG A 36 -3.74 -7.87 -4.81
N ARG A 37 -3.63 -7.29 -3.61
CA ARG A 37 -2.72 -6.19 -3.30
C ARG A 37 -2.10 -6.42 -1.92
N GLY A 38 -0.82 -6.09 -1.79
CA GLY A 38 -0.16 -6.12 -0.48
C GLY A 38 -0.46 -4.84 0.29
N VAL A 39 -1.22 -4.92 1.39
CA VAL A 39 -1.36 -3.84 2.39
C VAL A 39 -0.29 -4.10 3.44
N LEU A 40 0.84 -3.41 3.34
CA LEU A 40 2.03 -3.69 4.13
C LEU A 40 2.36 -2.51 5.04
N GLN A 41 2.86 -2.82 6.24
CA GLN A 41 3.37 -1.81 7.14
C GLN A 41 4.61 -1.15 6.53
N GLU A 42 4.81 0.14 6.82
CA GLU A 42 5.91 0.94 6.27
C GLU A 42 7.29 0.29 6.46
N HIS A 43 7.54 -0.24 7.67
CA HIS A 43 8.81 -0.90 7.99
C HIS A 43 9.04 -2.19 7.19
N VAL A 44 7.96 -2.86 6.76
CA VAL A 44 8.04 -4.06 5.91
C VAL A 44 8.44 -3.67 4.50
N CYS A 45 7.83 -2.61 3.94
CA CYS A 45 8.19 -2.08 2.63
C CYS A 45 9.65 -1.61 2.58
N THR A 46 10.07 -0.82 3.56
CA THR A 46 11.44 -0.28 3.62
C THR A 46 12.48 -1.40 3.75
N LYS A 47 12.23 -2.40 4.60
CA LYS A 47 13.12 -3.57 4.75
C LYS A 47 13.23 -4.40 3.47
N LEU A 48 12.13 -4.64 2.75
CA LEU A 48 12.17 -5.39 1.49
C LEU A 48 12.94 -4.64 0.41
N LEU A 49 12.80 -3.32 0.36
CA LEU A 49 13.53 -2.47 -0.58
C LEU A 49 15.03 -2.48 -0.28
N ASP A 50 15.41 -2.38 0.99
CA ASP A 50 16.80 -2.49 1.44
C ASP A 50 17.43 -3.84 1.06
N VAL A 51 16.74 -4.95 1.36
CA VAL A 51 17.18 -6.31 0.97
C VAL A 51 17.30 -6.46 -0.55
N ALA A 52 16.44 -5.78 -1.32
CA ALA A 52 16.48 -5.78 -2.77
C ALA A 52 17.52 -4.81 -3.37
N GLY A 53 18.34 -4.15 -2.54
CA GLY A 53 19.43 -3.26 -3.00
C GLY A 53 18.97 -1.85 -3.37
N PHE A 54 17.73 -1.48 -3.06
CA PHE A 54 17.28 -0.10 -3.22
C PHE A 54 17.82 0.78 -2.08
N THR A 55 18.12 2.02 -2.43
CA THR A 55 18.68 3.06 -1.57
C THR A 55 17.80 4.30 -1.63
N ASN A 56 18.06 5.30 -0.77
CA ASN A 56 17.29 6.54 -0.70
C ASN A 56 15.77 6.29 -0.61
N VAL A 57 15.38 5.37 0.28
CA VAL A 57 13.96 5.04 0.48
C VAL A 57 13.29 6.17 1.26
N THR A 58 12.20 6.72 0.71
CA THR A 58 11.34 7.69 1.39
C THR A 58 9.89 7.19 1.40
N THR A 59 9.18 7.51 2.47
CA THR A 59 7.81 7.08 2.75
C THR A 59 6.98 8.29 3.13
N ASP A 60 5.84 8.47 2.47
CA ASP A 60 4.89 9.55 2.75
C ASP A 60 3.49 8.97 2.96
N VAL A 61 2.80 9.40 4.00
CA VAL A 61 1.39 9.04 4.24
C VAL A 61 0.50 10.14 3.69
N LEU A 62 -0.27 9.79 2.65
CA LEU A 62 -1.29 10.64 2.06
C LEU A 62 -2.64 10.33 2.71
N PRO A 63 -3.20 11.27 3.50
CA PRO A 63 -4.47 11.04 4.16
C PRO A 63 -5.60 10.92 3.13
N ALA A 64 -6.58 10.07 3.40
CA ALA A 64 -7.74 9.97 2.53
C ALA A 64 -8.49 11.32 2.46
N THR A 65 -8.56 11.92 1.27
CA THR A 65 -9.07 13.29 1.06
C THR A 65 -10.58 13.44 1.15
N LEU A 66 -11.33 12.34 1.19
CA LEU A 66 -12.79 12.32 1.31
C LEU A 66 -13.19 11.46 2.49
N GLY A 67 -13.93 12.00 3.46
CA GLY A 67 -14.58 11.20 4.50
C GLY A 67 -15.74 10.41 3.88
N GLY A 68 -15.61 9.09 3.78
CA GLY A 68 -16.62 8.24 3.15
C GLY A 68 -16.41 6.76 3.48
N PRO A 69 -17.43 5.91 3.27
CA PRO A 69 -17.30 4.48 3.51
C PRO A 69 -16.27 3.90 2.53
N ARG A 70 -15.22 3.25 3.06
CA ARG A 70 -14.05 2.69 2.34
C ARG A 70 -12.96 3.70 1.99
N THR A 71 -12.56 4.51 2.95
CA THR A 71 -11.36 5.34 2.81
C THR A 71 -10.21 4.73 3.58
N ALA A 72 -9.02 4.82 3.00
CA ALA A 72 -7.79 4.43 3.67
C ALA A 72 -6.67 5.37 3.28
N ASP A 73 -5.81 5.65 4.24
CA ASP A 73 -4.60 6.42 3.98
C ASP A 73 -3.70 5.63 3.03
N THR A 74 -2.99 6.37 2.18
CA THR A 74 -2.11 5.79 1.17
C THR A 74 -0.66 6.02 1.57
N LEU A 75 0.13 4.95 1.62
CA LEU A 75 1.58 5.00 1.75
C LEU A 75 2.19 5.13 0.37
N LEU A 76 2.83 6.27 0.10
CA LEU A 76 3.66 6.48 -1.08
C LEU A 76 5.11 6.12 -0.75
N VAL A 77 5.72 5.25 -1.55
CA VAL A 77 7.10 4.80 -1.36
C VAL A 77 7.94 5.14 -2.59
N SER A 78 9.00 5.89 -2.36
CA SER A 78 10.03 6.20 -3.36
C SER A 78 11.34 5.55 -2.96
N ALA A 79 12.06 5.01 -3.93
CA ALA A 79 13.35 4.34 -3.71
C ALA A 79 14.14 4.34 -5.01
N TYR A 80 15.46 4.36 -4.89
CA TYR A 80 16.40 4.38 -6.01
C TYR A 80 17.21 3.08 -6.03
N HIS A 81 17.21 2.37 -7.17
CA HIS A 81 18.10 1.25 -7.36
C HIS A 81 19.37 1.75 -8.06
N PRO A 82 20.56 1.71 -7.42
CA PRO A 82 21.81 1.96 -8.11
C PRO A 82 22.04 0.80 -9.09
N SER A 83 21.85 1.08 -10.38
CA SER A 83 22.11 0.13 -11.48
C SER A 83 23.60 -0.03 -11.74
#